data_AF-A0A9D8C0D8-F1
#
_entry.id   AF-A0A9D8C0D8-F1
#
_cell.length_a   1.000
_cell.length_b   1.000
_cell.length_c   1.000
_cell.angle_alpha   90.00
_cell.angle_beta   90.00
_cell.angle_gamma   90.00
#
_symmetry.space_group_name_H-M   'P 1'
#
loop_
_entity.id
_entity.type
_entity.pdbx_description
1 polymer ?
#
loop_
_entity_poly.entity_id
_entity_poly.type
_entity_poly.pdbx_seq_one_letter_code
_entity_poly.pdbx_strand_id
1 'polypeptide(L)'
;MQGLLAVWNDCDAHRLADFERWYMGEHLSDRVRLDGFEQGVRYEAVDEAQIPRFFTAYDMSSPEVIHSPIYQQSLREPSEATRDIMAHFRNMWRSVSKLEAMSGHSSGAWILVLRLGLLAGFGGRAQDDPPIADAQSWSALLDLERPQRAIRWRVYANSLKALANSPEARFRPQADCAPEAIVIIEHLRRADLLHSLEHWLGRPAVKSLLKSHQGQAAAFLEMTRMDHRSFKS
;
A
#
# COMPACT_ATOMS: atom_id res chain seq x y z
N MET A 1 -5.77 -15.24 0.26
CA MET A 1 -5.81 -13.78 0.12
C MET A 1 -6.72 -13.31 -1.02
N GLN A 2 -7.71 -12.47 -0.72
CA GLN A 2 -8.48 -11.71 -1.71
C GLN A 2 -8.57 -10.20 -1.40
N GLY A 3 -8.04 -9.77 -0.24
CA GLY A 3 -8.05 -8.37 0.20
C GLY A 3 -6.66 -7.88 0.59
N LEU A 4 -6.49 -6.55 0.57
CA LEU A 4 -5.30 -5.85 1.01
C LEU A 4 -5.71 -4.62 1.82
N LEU A 5 -5.21 -4.50 3.05
CA LEU A 5 -5.14 -3.23 3.77
C LEU A 5 -3.75 -2.65 3.53
N ALA A 6 -3.69 -1.58 2.74
CA ALA A 6 -2.46 -0.93 2.31
C ALA A 6 -2.30 0.41 3.03
N VAL A 7 -1.15 0.61 3.68
CA VAL A 7 -0.86 1.83 4.45
C VAL A 7 0.49 2.39 4.03
N TRP A 8 0.51 3.61 3.50
CA TRP A 8 1.73 4.38 3.35
C TRP A 8 1.71 5.55 4.32
N ASN A 9 2.85 5.82 4.95
CA ASN A 9 2.96 6.94 5.86
C ASN A 9 4.41 7.36 6.04
N ASP A 10 4.55 8.54 6.61
CA ASP A 10 5.76 9.01 7.27
C ASP A 10 5.48 9.20 8.77
N CYS A 11 6.52 9.55 9.50
CA CYS A 11 6.44 9.98 10.89
C CYS A 11 7.32 11.22 11.08
N ASP A 12 6.99 12.07 12.06
CA ASP A 12 7.89 13.14 12.47
C ASP A 12 9.29 12.59 12.79
N ALA A 13 10.33 13.25 12.25
CA ALA A 13 11.71 12.77 12.38
C ALA A 13 12.15 12.51 13.82
N HIS A 14 11.71 13.36 14.77
CA HIS A 14 12.05 13.22 16.19
C HIS A 14 11.33 12.05 16.90
N ARG A 15 10.32 11.44 16.28
CA ARG A 15 9.57 10.28 16.80
C ARG A 15 9.87 8.98 16.07
N LEU A 16 10.73 9.00 15.05
CA LEU A 16 11.01 7.84 14.20
C LEU A 16 11.41 6.59 14.99
N ALA A 17 12.26 6.74 16.01
CA ALA A 17 12.69 5.62 16.83
C ALA A 17 11.56 5.00 17.66
N ASP A 18 10.62 5.82 18.17
CA ASP A 18 9.44 5.33 18.86
C ASP A 18 8.46 4.66 17.89
N PHE A 19 8.26 5.26 16.71
CA PHE A 19 7.43 4.72 15.65
C PHE A 19 7.89 3.32 15.25
N GLU A 20 9.20 3.12 15.04
CA GLU A 20 9.76 1.81 14.70
C GLU A 20 9.59 0.79 15.83
N ARG A 21 9.86 1.18 17.09
CA ARG A 21 9.63 0.30 18.23
C ARG A 21 8.17 -0.12 18.36
N TRP A 22 7.24 0.82 18.22
CA TRP A 22 5.81 0.55 18.29
C TRP A 22 5.32 -0.34 17.15
N TYR A 23 5.73 -0.04 15.91
CA TYR A 23 5.25 -0.80 14.76
C TYR A 23 5.65 -2.27 14.86
N MET A 24 6.87 -2.51 15.34
CA MET A 24 7.51 -3.82 15.37
C MET A 24 7.20 -4.61 16.65
N GLY A 25 7.12 -3.92 17.79
CA GLY A 25 6.84 -4.54 19.08
C GLY A 25 5.36 -4.81 19.33
N GLU A 26 4.47 -4.09 18.66
CA GLU A 26 3.03 -4.11 18.93
C GLU A 26 2.22 -4.15 17.62
N HIS A 27 2.21 -3.04 16.87
CA HIS A 27 1.16 -2.76 15.88
C HIS A 27 1.04 -3.78 14.74
N LEU A 28 2.16 -4.20 14.15
CA LEU A 28 2.13 -5.15 13.04
C LEU A 28 1.53 -6.48 13.48
N SER A 29 1.92 -6.97 14.66
CA SER A 29 1.45 -8.25 15.19
C SER A 29 0.00 -8.18 15.65
N ASP A 30 -0.43 -7.05 16.23
CA ASP A 30 -1.81 -6.81 16.67
C ASP A 30 -2.80 -6.91 15.51
N ARG A 31 -2.39 -6.50 14.30
CA ARG A 31 -3.21 -6.69 13.09
C ARG A 31 -3.21 -8.13 12.62
N VAL A 32 -2.02 -8.72 12.48
CA VAL A 32 -1.87 -10.04 11.85
C VAL A 32 -2.49 -11.17 12.69
N ARG A 33 -2.59 -11.00 14.01
CA ARG A 33 -3.25 -11.97 14.90
C ARG A 33 -4.76 -12.00 14.74
N LEU A 34 -5.37 -10.98 14.14
CA LEU A 34 -6.82 -10.93 13.97
C LEU A 34 -7.30 -11.91 12.90
N ASP A 35 -8.47 -12.50 13.12
CA ASP A 35 -9.06 -13.40 12.14
C ASP A 35 -9.33 -12.70 10.81
N GLY A 36 -8.94 -13.38 9.72
CA GLY A 36 -8.99 -12.85 8.36
C GLY A 36 -7.71 -12.14 7.89
N PHE A 37 -6.82 -11.73 8.79
CA PHE A 37 -5.47 -11.29 8.39
C PHE A 37 -4.57 -12.52 8.16
N GLU A 38 -3.85 -12.53 7.05
CA GLU A 38 -3.02 -13.66 6.62
C GLU A 38 -1.52 -13.34 6.80
N GLN A 39 -1.10 -12.12 6.47
CA GLN A 39 0.28 -11.67 6.58
C GLN A 39 0.37 -10.15 6.71
N GLY A 40 1.38 -9.66 7.43
CA GLY A 40 1.78 -8.26 7.45
C GLY A 40 3.24 -8.11 7.01
N VAL A 41 3.51 -7.25 6.03
CA VAL A 41 4.86 -6.97 5.53
C VAL A 41 5.10 -5.47 5.49
N ARG A 42 6.24 -5.04 6.02
CA ARG A 42 6.70 -3.65 5.95
C ARG A 42 7.77 -3.47 4.87
N TYR A 43 7.70 -2.32 4.22
CA TYR A 43 8.63 -1.85 3.23
C TYR A 43 9.05 -0.42 3.57
N GLU A 44 10.28 -0.11 3.19
CA GLU A 44 10.87 1.22 3.29
C GLU A 44 11.31 1.67 1.90
N ALA A 45 11.21 2.95 1.62
CA ALA A 45 11.69 3.55 0.39
C ALA A 45 13.18 3.28 0.18
N VAL A 46 13.56 3.01 -1.08
CA VAL A 46 14.98 2.80 -1.43
C VAL A 46 15.77 4.13 -1.40
N ASP A 47 15.11 5.23 -1.74
CA ASP A 47 15.64 6.59 -1.63
C ASP A 47 15.00 7.29 -0.43
N GLU A 48 15.83 7.86 0.46
CA GLU A 48 15.37 8.59 1.64
C GLU A 48 14.58 9.86 1.30
N ALA A 49 14.76 10.43 0.10
CA ALA A 49 14.00 11.58 -0.38
C ALA A 49 12.60 11.20 -0.89
N GLN A 50 12.32 9.92 -1.11
CA GLN A 50 11.02 9.45 -1.61
C GLN A 50 9.95 9.52 -0.51
N ILE A 51 8.80 10.13 -0.85
CA ILE A 51 7.67 10.30 0.07
C ILE A 51 6.43 9.58 -0.48
N PRO A 52 5.73 8.77 0.33
CA PRO A 52 6.04 8.40 1.71
C PRO A 52 7.19 7.39 1.85
N ARG A 53 7.90 7.44 2.97
CA ARG A 53 9.03 6.56 3.29
C ARG A 53 8.59 5.13 3.57
N PHE A 54 7.46 4.92 4.23
CA PHE A 54 7.03 3.59 4.66
C PHE A 54 5.79 3.11 3.90
N PHE A 55 5.74 1.79 3.67
CA PHE A 55 4.57 1.08 3.19
C PHE A 55 4.38 -0.20 3.98
N THR A 56 3.17 -0.44 4.45
CA THR A 56 2.78 -1.70 5.08
C THR A 56 1.64 -2.33 4.31
N ALA A 57 1.84 -3.58 3.90
CA ALA A 57 0.87 -4.41 3.22
C ALA A 57 0.34 -5.47 4.20
N TYR A 58 -0.95 -5.41 4.51
CA TYR A 58 -1.65 -6.44 5.26
C TYR A 58 -2.53 -7.24 4.31
N ASP A 59 -2.10 -8.45 4.02
CA ASP A 59 -2.81 -9.40 3.19
C ASP A 59 -3.98 -10.00 4.00
N MET A 60 -5.18 -9.98 3.44
CA MET A 60 -6.41 -10.44 4.10
C MET A 60 -7.14 -11.48 3.26
N SER A 61 -7.90 -12.35 3.91
CA SER A 61 -8.75 -13.34 3.26
C SER A 61 -9.82 -12.70 2.37
N SER A 62 -10.34 -11.54 2.77
CA SER A 62 -11.20 -10.67 1.96
C SER A 62 -11.17 -9.21 2.45
N PRO A 63 -11.59 -8.22 1.63
CA PRO A 63 -11.71 -6.82 2.06
C PRO A 63 -12.66 -6.61 3.26
N GLU A 64 -13.67 -7.47 3.40
CA GLU A 64 -14.73 -7.36 4.40
C GLU A 64 -14.25 -7.67 5.83
N VAL A 65 -13.06 -8.26 5.99
CA VAL A 65 -12.43 -8.52 7.29
C VAL A 65 -12.36 -7.26 8.16
N ILE A 66 -12.19 -6.09 7.53
CA ILE A 66 -12.16 -4.80 8.22
C ILE A 66 -13.51 -4.40 8.84
N HIS A 67 -14.62 -5.06 8.51
CA HIS A 67 -15.91 -4.84 9.16
C HIS A 67 -16.17 -5.80 10.32
N SER A 68 -15.26 -6.76 10.56
CA SER A 68 -15.42 -7.71 11.67
C SER A 68 -15.49 -6.98 13.02
N PRO A 69 -16.30 -7.47 13.97
CA PRO A 69 -16.40 -6.87 15.29
C PRO A 69 -15.04 -6.76 16.01
N ILE A 70 -14.20 -7.79 15.86
CA ILE A 70 -12.87 -7.86 16.49
C ILE A 70 -11.95 -6.77 15.92
N TYR A 71 -11.87 -6.62 14.60
CA TYR A 71 -11.09 -5.55 14.00
C TYR A 71 -11.61 -4.18 14.42
N GLN A 72 -12.92 -3.96 14.36
CA GLN A 72 -13.52 -2.69 14.74
C GLN A 72 -13.32 -2.35 16.23
N GLN A 73 -13.29 -3.35 17.12
CA GLN A 73 -12.96 -3.15 18.53
C GLN A 73 -11.52 -2.69 18.70
N SER A 74 -10.56 -3.32 18.00
CA SER A 74 -9.14 -2.92 18.07
C SER A 74 -8.90 -1.45 17.66
N LEU A 75 -9.74 -0.91 16.76
CA LEU A 75 -9.66 0.50 16.35
C LEU A 75 -10.29 1.47 17.36
N ARG A 76 -11.30 1.03 18.11
CA ARG A 76 -12.01 1.86 19.10
C ARG A 76 -11.25 1.98 20.42
N GLU A 77 -10.54 0.91 20.79
CA GLU A 77 -9.79 0.78 22.04
C GLU A 77 -8.28 0.66 21.76
N PRO A 78 -7.65 1.62 21.06
CA PRO A 78 -6.22 1.55 20.79
C PRO A 78 -5.42 1.70 22.09
N SER A 79 -4.27 1.04 22.15
CA SER A 79 -3.29 1.20 23.23
C SER A 79 -2.84 2.65 23.40
N GLU A 80 -2.25 2.98 24.54
CA GLU A 80 -1.63 4.30 24.76
C GLU A 80 -0.54 4.59 23.74
N ALA A 81 0.32 3.59 23.44
CA ALA A 81 1.37 3.71 22.44
C ALA A 81 0.80 4.00 21.04
N THR A 82 -0.26 3.31 20.66
CA THR A 82 -0.94 3.55 19.37
C THR A 82 -1.49 4.98 19.29
N ARG A 83 -2.12 5.49 20.35
CA ARG A 83 -2.64 6.86 20.39
C ARG A 83 -1.53 7.91 20.27
N ASP A 84 -0.45 7.74 21.01
CA ASP A 84 0.70 8.65 21.00
C ASP A 84 1.38 8.69 19.62
N ILE A 85 1.72 7.53 19.06
CA ILE A 85 2.45 7.46 17.78
C ILE A 85 1.62 7.96 16.59
N MET A 86 0.31 7.71 16.58
CA MET A 86 -0.57 8.17 15.48
C MET A 86 -0.64 9.70 15.35
N ALA A 87 -0.45 10.45 16.44
CA ALA A 87 -0.37 11.92 16.41
C ALA A 87 0.82 12.44 15.58
N HIS A 88 1.81 11.59 15.35
CA HIS A 88 3.03 11.90 14.62
C HIS A 88 3.06 11.34 13.21
N PHE A 89 1.97 10.69 12.76
CA PHE A 89 1.86 10.25 11.37
C PHE A 89 1.83 11.45 10.42
N ARG A 90 2.46 11.29 9.26
CA ARG A 90 2.48 12.28 8.17
C ARG A 90 2.22 11.58 6.83
N ASN A 91 1.77 12.34 5.82
CA ASN A 91 1.60 11.86 4.44
C ASN A 91 0.83 10.52 4.33
N MET A 92 -0.25 10.40 5.12
CA MET A 92 -0.96 9.13 5.30
C MET A 92 -1.80 8.77 4.08
N TRP A 93 -1.54 7.59 3.51
CA TRP A 93 -2.39 6.93 2.54
C TRP A 93 -2.87 5.60 3.11
N ARG A 94 -4.18 5.36 3.11
CA ARG A 94 -4.78 4.13 3.61
C ARG A 94 -5.83 3.61 2.64
N SER A 95 -5.64 2.40 2.13
CA SER A 95 -6.59 1.73 1.24
C SER A 95 -7.06 0.41 1.81
N VAL A 96 -8.33 0.09 1.63
CA VAL A 96 -8.80 -1.30 1.68
C VAL A 96 -9.19 -1.69 0.26
N SER A 97 -8.55 -2.70 -0.28
CA SER A 97 -8.67 -3.05 -1.70
C SER A 97 -8.92 -4.54 -1.91
N LYS A 98 -9.65 -4.87 -2.97
CA LYS A 98 -9.89 -6.22 -3.45
C LYS A 98 -8.86 -6.58 -4.51
N LEU A 99 -8.37 -7.82 -4.48
CA LEU A 99 -7.50 -8.35 -5.53
C LEU A 99 -8.28 -8.43 -6.85
N GLU A 100 -7.78 -7.75 -7.87
CA GLU A 100 -8.30 -7.80 -9.24
C GLU A 100 -7.63 -8.95 -10.01
N ALA A 101 -6.30 -8.97 -9.99
CA ALA A 101 -5.52 -9.98 -10.68
C ALA A 101 -4.13 -10.13 -10.06
N MET A 102 -3.51 -11.29 -10.27
CA MET A 102 -2.12 -11.52 -9.91
C MET A 102 -1.48 -12.61 -10.76
N SER A 103 -0.15 -12.59 -10.81
CA SER A 103 0.65 -13.71 -11.31
C SER A 103 1.90 -13.88 -10.46
N GLY A 104 2.33 -15.13 -10.25
CA GLY A 104 3.48 -15.50 -9.43
C GLY A 104 3.10 -15.91 -8.00
N HIS A 105 3.83 -16.88 -7.45
CA HIS A 105 3.55 -17.51 -6.15
C HIS A 105 4.64 -17.28 -5.10
N SER A 106 5.67 -16.51 -5.43
CA SER A 106 6.79 -16.17 -4.54
C SER A 106 6.77 -14.70 -4.16
N SER A 107 7.39 -14.36 -3.04
CA SER A 107 7.47 -12.97 -2.56
C SER A 107 8.87 -12.38 -2.79
N GLY A 108 8.95 -11.20 -3.41
CA GLY A 108 10.22 -10.49 -3.65
C GLY A 108 10.61 -9.59 -2.49
N ALA A 109 11.89 -9.28 -2.31
CA ALA A 109 12.35 -8.33 -1.29
C ALA A 109 12.31 -6.88 -1.79
N TRP A 110 12.27 -6.67 -3.11
CA TRP A 110 12.26 -5.37 -3.75
C TRP A 110 10.95 -5.21 -4.50
N ILE A 111 10.30 -4.06 -4.35
CA ILE A 111 9.01 -3.82 -4.99
C ILE A 111 8.97 -2.48 -5.71
N LEU A 112 8.25 -2.47 -6.82
CA LEU A 112 7.68 -1.26 -7.39
C LEU A 112 6.21 -1.22 -6.99
N VAL A 113 5.79 -0.15 -6.32
CA VAL A 113 4.39 0.03 -5.95
C VAL A 113 3.83 1.32 -6.51
N LEU A 114 2.73 1.21 -7.25
CA LEU A 114 2.04 2.33 -7.86
C LEU A 114 0.70 2.55 -7.15
N ARG A 115 0.45 3.80 -6.76
CA ARG A 115 -0.85 4.28 -6.29
C ARG A 115 -1.56 4.93 -7.47
N LEU A 116 -2.72 4.41 -7.82
CA LEU A 116 -3.56 4.89 -8.92
C LEU A 116 -4.75 5.63 -8.33
N GLY A 117 -5.05 6.83 -8.79
CA GLY A 117 -6.12 7.65 -8.23
C GLY A 117 -5.71 8.42 -6.97
N LEU A 118 -6.48 9.46 -6.66
CA LEU A 118 -6.44 10.13 -5.38
C LEU A 118 -7.88 10.35 -4.89
N LEU A 119 -8.22 9.68 -3.80
CA LEU A 119 -9.44 9.87 -3.02
C LEU A 119 -9.10 10.61 -1.74
N ALA A 120 -8.94 11.93 -1.82
CA ALA A 120 -8.65 12.77 -0.66
C ALA A 120 -9.90 12.92 0.23
N GLY A 121 -9.76 12.70 1.54
CA GLY A 121 -10.87 12.88 2.49
C GLY A 121 -12.10 11.96 2.25
N PHE A 122 -11.95 10.96 1.38
CA PHE A 122 -12.91 9.89 1.06
C PHE A 122 -14.33 10.29 0.64
N GLY A 123 -14.44 11.35 -0.17
CA GLY A 123 -15.64 11.73 -0.91
C GLY A 123 -15.50 11.82 -2.44
N GLY A 124 -14.32 11.55 -3.02
CA GLY A 124 -14.10 11.51 -4.47
C GLY A 124 -13.03 12.46 -5.00
N ARG A 125 -12.69 12.31 -6.28
CA ARG A 125 -11.61 12.98 -7.02
C ARG A 125 -11.52 14.49 -6.76
N ALA A 126 -10.29 15.02 -6.71
CA ALA A 126 -10.06 16.41 -7.10
C ALA A 126 -10.67 16.58 -8.51
N GLN A 127 -11.65 17.46 -8.64
CA GLN A 127 -12.72 17.41 -9.65
C GLN A 127 -12.28 17.52 -11.12
N ASP A 128 -11.00 17.76 -11.38
CA ASP A 128 -10.49 18.17 -12.70
C ASP A 128 -9.45 17.21 -13.33
N ASP A 129 -9.04 16.13 -12.67
CA ASP A 129 -8.03 15.22 -13.23
C ASP A 129 -8.64 14.11 -14.10
N PRO A 130 -8.12 13.83 -15.31
CA PRO A 130 -8.59 12.73 -16.18
C PRO A 130 -8.44 11.34 -15.53
N PRO A 131 -9.20 10.32 -15.96
CA PRO A 131 -9.20 8.98 -15.36
C PRO A 131 -7.80 8.37 -15.31
N ILE A 132 -7.37 7.99 -14.10
CA ILE A 132 -6.28 7.03 -13.93
C ILE A 132 -6.69 5.72 -14.60
N ALA A 133 -5.78 5.11 -15.37
CA ALA A 133 -6.03 3.80 -15.94
C ALA A 133 -6.42 2.87 -14.78
N ASP A 134 -7.58 2.23 -14.90
CA ASP A 134 -8.17 1.45 -13.81
C ASP A 134 -7.40 0.14 -13.56
N ALA A 135 -7.81 -0.57 -12.52
CA ALA A 135 -7.23 -1.87 -12.17
C ALA A 135 -7.27 -2.87 -13.35
N GLN A 136 -8.32 -2.84 -14.16
CA GLN A 136 -8.49 -3.75 -15.30
C GLN A 136 -7.48 -3.47 -16.41
N SER A 137 -7.26 -2.20 -16.73
CA SER A 137 -6.28 -1.76 -17.72
C SER A 137 -4.85 -2.17 -17.32
N TRP A 138 -4.50 -2.03 -16.04
CA TRP A 138 -3.21 -2.48 -15.52
C TRP A 138 -3.07 -3.99 -15.48
N SER A 139 -4.14 -4.72 -15.13
CA SER A 139 -4.14 -6.19 -15.22
C SER A 139 -3.86 -6.65 -16.63
N ALA A 140 -4.60 -6.13 -17.62
CA ALA A 140 -4.44 -6.52 -19.02
C ALA A 140 -3.03 -6.20 -19.55
N LEU A 141 -2.46 -5.06 -19.16
CA LEU A 141 -1.08 -4.71 -19.50
C LEU A 141 -0.07 -5.69 -18.89
N LEU A 142 -0.23 -6.06 -17.62
CA LEU A 142 0.70 -6.98 -16.95
C LEU A 142 0.57 -8.41 -17.47
N ASP A 143 -0.61 -8.84 -17.90
CA ASP A 143 -0.79 -10.14 -18.56
C ASP A 143 -0.10 -10.17 -19.92
N LEU A 144 -0.24 -9.11 -20.72
CA LEU A 144 0.35 -9.03 -22.06
C LEU A 144 1.86 -8.79 -22.01
N GLU A 145 2.29 -7.90 -21.13
CA GLU A 145 3.61 -7.30 -21.17
C GLU A 145 4.18 -7.08 -19.76
N ARG A 146 4.21 -8.11 -18.91
CA ARG A 146 4.89 -8.00 -17.59
C ARG A 146 6.40 -7.71 -17.71
N PRO A 147 7.00 -7.07 -16.69
CA PRO A 147 8.45 -6.96 -16.61
C PRO A 147 9.09 -8.35 -16.50
N GLN A 148 10.03 -8.68 -17.40
CA GLN A 148 10.62 -10.03 -17.53
C GLN A 148 11.31 -10.55 -16.25
N ARG A 149 11.83 -9.65 -15.41
CA ARG A 149 12.55 -10.02 -14.18
C ARG A 149 11.70 -9.92 -12.91
N ALA A 150 10.41 -9.59 -13.04
CA ALA A 150 9.48 -9.64 -11.92
C ALA A 150 9.12 -11.10 -11.62
N ILE A 151 9.05 -11.44 -10.33
CA ILE A 151 8.68 -12.79 -9.87
C ILE A 151 7.21 -12.89 -9.45
N ARG A 152 6.59 -11.75 -9.15
CA ARG A 152 5.17 -11.64 -8.82
C ARG A 152 4.68 -10.25 -9.17
N TRP A 153 3.42 -10.15 -9.56
CA TRP A 153 2.70 -8.89 -9.59
C TRP A 153 1.28 -9.09 -9.07
N ARG A 154 0.70 -8.03 -8.51
CA ARG A 154 -0.64 -7.99 -7.95
C ARG A 154 -1.27 -6.65 -8.29
N VAL A 155 -2.52 -6.68 -8.75
CA VAL A 155 -3.33 -5.49 -9.01
C VAL A 155 -4.54 -5.54 -8.09
N TYR A 156 -4.82 -4.43 -7.43
CA TYR A 156 -5.93 -4.30 -6.52
C TYR A 156 -6.80 -3.11 -6.89
N ALA A 157 -8.12 -3.27 -6.86
CA ALA A 157 -9.09 -2.19 -6.95
C ALA A 157 -9.55 -1.78 -5.54
N ASN A 158 -9.64 -0.49 -5.27
CA ASN A 158 -10.13 0.01 -3.97
C ASN A 158 -11.57 -0.46 -3.74
N SER A 159 -11.83 -1.01 -2.56
CA SER A 159 -13.17 -1.33 -2.10
C SER A 159 -13.76 -0.12 -1.39
N LEU A 160 -14.44 0.76 -2.14
CA LEU A 160 -15.06 1.97 -1.59
C LEU A 160 -16.05 1.65 -0.46
N LYS A 161 -16.70 0.49 -0.49
CA LYS A 161 -17.59 0.01 0.59
C LYS A 161 -16.86 -0.25 1.90
N ALA A 162 -15.60 -0.66 1.81
CA ALA A 162 -14.71 -0.91 2.95
C ALA A 162 -13.89 0.33 3.34
N LEU A 163 -13.93 1.38 2.50
CA LEU A 163 -13.26 2.65 2.74
C LEU A 163 -14.14 3.56 3.61
N ALA A 164 -14.09 3.32 4.92
CA ALA A 164 -14.63 4.24 5.92
C ALA A 164 -13.47 4.92 6.65
N ASN A 165 -13.74 6.12 7.22
CA ASN A 165 -12.83 6.73 8.17
C ASN A 165 -12.56 5.74 9.32
N SER A 166 -11.31 5.31 9.45
CA SER A 166 -10.89 4.48 10.58
C SER A 166 -11.12 5.30 11.87
N PRO A 167 -11.66 4.73 12.96
CA PRO A 167 -11.69 5.40 14.26
C PRO A 167 -10.32 5.96 14.69
N GLU A 168 -9.23 5.34 14.24
CA GLU A 168 -7.85 5.80 14.46
C GLU A 168 -7.49 7.09 13.76
N ALA A 169 -8.17 7.43 12.65
CA ALA A 169 -7.90 8.63 11.88
C ALA A 169 -8.05 9.91 12.73
N ARG A 170 -8.87 9.87 13.79
CA ARG A 170 -9.06 11.00 14.72
C ARG A 170 -7.79 11.40 15.49
N PHE A 171 -6.81 10.50 15.60
CA PHE A 171 -5.55 10.77 16.28
C PHE A 171 -4.50 11.36 15.34
N ARG A 172 -4.74 11.34 14.03
CA ARG A 172 -3.78 11.81 13.02
C ARG A 172 -3.96 13.30 12.77
N PRO A 173 -2.88 14.03 12.44
CA PRO A 173 -2.94 15.48 12.23
C PRO A 173 -3.64 15.90 10.92
N GLN A 174 -3.76 14.98 9.95
CA GLN A 174 -4.15 15.23 8.57
C GLN A 174 -5.16 14.17 8.14
N ALA A 175 -6.05 14.54 7.23
CA ALA A 175 -6.95 13.59 6.61
C ALA A 175 -6.17 12.55 5.79
N ASP A 176 -6.63 11.31 5.84
CA ASP A 176 -6.09 10.22 5.03
C ASP A 176 -6.40 10.45 3.53
N CYS A 177 -5.50 9.96 2.68
CA CYS A 177 -5.73 9.76 1.25
C CYS A 177 -5.88 8.27 0.93
N ALA A 178 -6.45 7.90 -0.22
CA ALA A 178 -6.35 6.54 -0.74
C ALA A 178 -6.20 6.55 -2.26
N PRO A 179 -5.52 5.53 -2.81
CA PRO A 179 -5.61 5.25 -4.22
C PRO A 179 -6.95 4.58 -4.57
N GLU A 180 -7.44 4.81 -5.78
CA GLU A 180 -8.51 4.05 -6.44
C GLU A 180 -8.05 2.63 -6.83
N ALA A 181 -6.76 2.43 -7.13
CA ALA A 181 -6.19 1.12 -7.41
C ALA A 181 -4.70 1.05 -7.05
N ILE A 182 -4.17 -0.16 -6.88
CA ILE A 182 -2.78 -0.38 -6.48
C ILE A 182 -2.17 -1.42 -7.40
N VAL A 183 -0.97 -1.16 -7.90
CA VAL A 183 -0.15 -2.15 -8.61
C VAL A 183 1.10 -2.42 -7.78
N ILE A 184 1.36 -3.68 -7.45
CA ILE A 184 2.57 -4.12 -6.76
C ILE A 184 3.30 -5.08 -7.69
N ILE A 185 4.55 -4.77 -8.03
CA ILE A 185 5.45 -5.64 -8.81
C ILE A 185 6.62 -5.99 -7.91
N GLU A 186 6.93 -7.28 -7.81
CA GLU A 186 7.93 -7.79 -6.88
C GLU A 186 9.11 -8.43 -7.60
N HIS A 187 10.31 -8.17 -7.07
CA HIS A 187 11.59 -8.64 -7.56
C HIS A 187 12.41 -9.24 -6.43
N LEU A 188 13.23 -10.24 -6.75
CA LEU A 188 14.12 -10.85 -5.76
C LEU A 188 15.31 -9.96 -5.42
N ARG A 189 15.84 -9.21 -6.41
CA ARG A 189 17.05 -8.41 -6.29
C ARG A 189 16.79 -6.97 -6.73
N ARG A 190 17.51 -6.02 -6.14
CA ARG A 190 17.47 -4.60 -6.55
C ARG A 190 17.80 -4.42 -8.03
N ALA A 191 18.81 -5.14 -8.55
CA ALA A 191 19.19 -5.06 -9.95
C ALA A 191 18.06 -5.46 -10.92
N ASP A 192 17.18 -6.37 -10.51
CA ASP A 192 16.04 -6.80 -11.31
C ASP A 192 14.94 -5.73 -11.33
N LEU A 193 14.75 -5.05 -10.19
CA LEU A 193 13.88 -3.87 -10.08
C LEU A 193 14.40 -2.72 -10.95
N LEU A 194 15.69 -2.38 -10.86
CA LEU A 194 16.31 -1.32 -11.66
C LEU A 194 16.17 -1.60 -13.16
N HIS A 195 16.39 -2.85 -13.59
CA HIS A 195 16.16 -3.26 -14.97
C HIS A 195 14.69 -3.03 -15.40
N SER A 196 13.72 -3.27 -14.52
CA SER A 196 12.31 -2.94 -14.81
C SER A 196 12.08 -1.43 -14.95
N LEU A 197 12.71 -0.60 -14.13
CA LEU A 197 12.63 0.85 -14.26
C LEU A 197 13.20 1.33 -15.60
N GLU A 198 14.40 0.85 -15.95
CA GLU A 198 15.13 1.28 -17.15
C GLU A 198 14.46 0.82 -18.45
N HIS A 199 14.01 -0.44 -18.50
CA HIS A 199 13.58 -1.07 -19.75
C HIS A 199 12.08 -1.30 -19.87
N TRP A 200 11.38 -1.55 -18.76
CA TRP A 200 9.96 -1.88 -18.80
C TRP A 200 9.08 -0.63 -18.68
N LEU A 201 9.35 0.27 -17.72
CA LEU A 201 8.63 1.55 -17.63
C LEU A 201 8.79 2.41 -18.88
N GLY A 202 9.88 2.20 -19.63
CA GLY A 202 10.16 2.88 -20.89
C GLY A 202 9.21 2.51 -22.04
N ARG A 203 8.49 1.38 -21.95
CA ARG A 203 7.75 0.81 -23.08
C ARG A 203 6.51 1.62 -23.46
N PRO A 204 6.13 1.70 -24.75
CA PRO A 204 5.01 2.53 -25.20
C PRO A 204 3.68 2.23 -24.50
N ALA A 205 3.34 0.95 -24.29
CA ALA A 205 2.09 0.56 -23.64
C ALA A 205 2.05 0.99 -22.17
N VAL A 206 3.15 0.79 -21.43
CA VAL A 206 3.31 1.23 -20.04
C VAL A 206 3.24 2.76 -19.95
N LYS A 207 4.01 3.45 -20.80
CA LYS A 207 3.95 4.91 -20.90
C LYS A 207 2.57 5.42 -21.28
N SER A 208 1.80 4.69 -22.08
CA SER A 208 0.43 5.09 -22.45
C SER A 208 -0.49 5.12 -21.23
N LEU A 209 -0.40 4.10 -20.35
CA LEU A 209 -1.17 4.09 -19.10
C LEU A 209 -0.69 5.13 -18.09
N LEU A 210 0.59 5.53 -18.13
CA LEU A 210 1.16 6.55 -17.24
C LEU A 210 0.99 7.99 -17.76
N LYS A 211 1.04 8.21 -19.09
CA LYS A 211 0.98 9.53 -19.74
C LYS A 211 -0.38 10.21 -19.60
N SER A 212 -1.43 9.48 -19.25
CA SER A 212 -2.70 10.08 -18.84
C SER A 212 -2.60 10.91 -17.54
N HIS A 213 -1.44 10.95 -16.84
CA HIS A 213 -1.30 11.46 -15.46
C HIS A 213 -0.16 12.45 -15.22
N GLN A 214 -0.06 13.53 -15.99
CA GLN A 214 0.94 14.58 -15.71
C GLN A 214 0.64 15.41 -14.44
N GLY A 215 -0.53 15.23 -13.81
CA GLY A 215 -0.89 15.88 -12.55
C GLY A 215 -1.20 14.86 -11.46
N GLN A 216 -0.26 14.67 -10.54
CA GLN A 216 -0.45 14.03 -9.21
C GLN A 216 -0.55 12.49 -9.14
N ALA A 217 0.18 11.94 -8.15
CA ALA A 217 0.11 10.59 -7.56
C ALA A 217 0.57 9.34 -8.36
N ALA A 218 0.80 9.38 -9.67
CA ALA A 218 1.08 8.16 -10.46
C ALA A 218 2.58 7.86 -10.71
N ALA A 219 3.43 7.92 -9.68
CA ALA A 219 4.80 7.40 -9.77
C ALA A 219 4.93 6.06 -9.06
N PHE A 220 5.66 5.12 -9.65
CA PHE A 220 6.07 3.91 -8.95
C PHE A 220 7.04 4.32 -7.83
N LEU A 221 6.70 3.92 -6.61
CA LEU A 221 7.59 4.01 -5.47
C LEU A 221 8.48 2.78 -5.45
N GLU A 222 9.79 3.00 -5.34
CA GLU A 222 10.78 1.95 -5.15
C GLU A 222 10.89 1.67 -3.67
N MET A 223 10.64 0.42 -3.26
CA MET A 223 10.70 0.05 -1.86
C MET A 223 11.39 -1.28 -1.65
N THR A 224 12.10 -1.41 -0.54
CA THR A 224 12.71 -2.65 -0.07
C THR A 224 11.97 -3.15 1.15
N ARG A 225 11.84 -4.47 1.26
CA ARG A 225 11.27 -5.13 2.43
C ARG A 225 12.18 -4.88 3.62
N MET A 226 11.59 -4.41 4.72
CA MET A 226 12.19 -4.52 6.04
C MET A 226 11.99 -5.98 6.45
N ASP A 227 13.03 -6.72 6.81
CA ASP A 227 13.09 -8.18 6.96
C ASP A 227 12.24 -8.78 8.10
N HIS A 228 11.22 -8.05 8.54
CA HIS A 228 10.25 -8.47 9.52
C HIS A 228 8.89 -8.83 8.87
N ARG A 229 8.40 -10.01 9.23
CA ARG A 229 7.08 -10.51 8.87
C ARG A 229 6.40 -10.98 10.13
N SER A 230 5.19 -10.49 10.34
CA SER A 230 4.29 -11.12 11.30
C SER A 230 3.53 -12.24 10.57
N PHE A 231 3.50 -13.41 11.19
CA PHE A 231 2.75 -14.57 10.71
C PHE A 231 1.58 -14.83 11.65
N LYS A 232 0.47 -15.34 11.10
CA LYS A 232 -0.61 -15.85 11.91
C LYS A 232 -0.11 -17.10 12.63
N SER A 233 -0.03 -17.04 13.96
CA SER A 233 0.30 -18.17 14.84
C SER A 233 -0.87 -19.14 14.96
#